data_AF-A0A5J4N4E9-F1
#
_entry.id   AF-A0A5J4N4E9-F1
#
_cell.length_a   1.000
_cell.length_b   1.000
_cell.length_c   1.000
_cell.angle_alpha   90.00
_cell.angle_beta   90.00
_cell.angle_gamma   90.00
#
_symmetry.space_group_name_H-M   'P 1'
#
loop_
_entity.id
_entity.type
_entity.pdbx_description
1 polymer ?
#
loop_
_entity_poly.entity_id
_entity_poly.type
_entity_poly.pdbx_seq_one_letter_code
_entity_poly.pdbx_strand_id
1 'polypeptide(L)' 'QIKFLASKAPSEELSLSNRVFFNPRDFNDRLSCVAVNTGGFTYIFRGSPHESVPVGKIAFGLVQ' A
#
# COMPACT_ATOMS: atom_id res chain seq x y z
N GLN A 1 4.63 -16.38 -2.06
CA GLN A 1 4.90 -14.93 -2.00
C GLN A 1 3.85 -14.24 -2.86
N ILE A 2 2.98 -13.43 -2.27
CA ILE A 2 1.94 -12.70 -3.01
C ILE A 2 2.62 -11.52 -3.72
N LYS A 3 2.35 -11.33 -5.01
CA LYS A 3 2.91 -10.23 -5.81
C LYS A 3 1.86 -9.15 -6.00
N PHE A 4 2.23 -7.91 -5.74
CA PHE A 4 1.39 -6.73 -5.93
C PHE A 4 2.05 -5.80 -6.95
N LEU A 5 1.22 -5.06 -7.69
CA LEU A 5 1.68 -3.97 -8.55
C LEU A 5 1.60 -2.64 -7.81
N ALA A 6 2.54 -1.73 -8.08
CA ALA A 6 2.48 -0.38 -7.53
C ALA A 6 1.42 0.48 -8.26
N SER A 7 0.75 1.37 -7.53
CA SER A 7 -0.11 2.42 -8.07
C SER A 7 0.04 3.73 -7.31
N LYS A 8 -0.50 4.82 -7.87
CA LYS A 8 -0.59 6.11 -7.18
C LYS A 8 -1.62 6.04 -6.04
N ALA A 9 -1.32 6.71 -4.91
CA ALA A 9 -2.28 6.90 -3.82
C ALA A 9 -3.60 7.53 -4.32
N PRO A 10 -4.74 7.24 -3.66
CA PRO A 10 -6.05 7.69 -4.14
C PRO A 10 -6.24 9.20 -4.19
N SER A 11 -5.55 9.96 -3.34
CA SER A 11 -5.59 11.42 -3.31
C SER A 11 -4.27 12.01 -2.82
N GLU A 12 -4.09 13.31 -3.05
CA GLU A 12 -2.93 14.06 -2.53
C GLU A 12 -2.97 14.16 -1.01
N GLU A 13 -4.14 14.36 -0.41
CA GLU A 13 -4.31 14.36 1.05
C GLU A 13 -3.85 13.04 1.68
N LEU A 14 -4.24 11.91 1.10
CA LEU A 14 -3.81 10.60 1.58
C LEU A 14 -2.31 10.36 1.40
N SER A 15 -1.69 10.97 0.38
CA SER A 15 -0.25 10.90 0.18
C SER A 15 0.54 11.57 1.32
N LEU A 16 -0.06 12.53 2.03
CA LEU A 16 0.56 13.20 3.19
C LEU A 16 0.62 12.31 4.44
N SER A 17 -0.16 11.23 4.49
CA SER A 17 -0.22 10.34 5.67
C SER A 17 1.00 9.42 5.83
N ASN A 18 1.85 9.33 4.80
CA ASN A 18 2.95 8.38 4.69
C ASN A 18 2.53 6.93 5.01
N ARG A 19 1.33 6.56 4.57
CA ARG A 19 0.80 5.20 4.58
C ARG A 19 0.83 4.62 3.17
N VAL A 20 0.80 3.31 3.09
CA VAL A 20 0.48 2.60 1.85
C VAL A 20 -0.96 2.14 1.89
N PHE A 21 -1.63 2.19 0.75
CA PHE A 21 -3.05 1.85 0.65
C PHE A 21 -3.25 0.59 -0.16
N PHE A 22 -4.20 -0.25 0.24
CA PHE A 22 -4.49 -1.52 -0.44
C PHE A 22 -5.99 -1.76 -0.51
N ASN A 23 -6.42 -2.62 -1.42
CA ASN A 23 -7.82 -3.00 -1.46
C ASN A 23 -8.15 -3.88 -0.24
N PRO A 24 -9.28 -3.68 0.47
CA PRO A 24 -9.68 -4.55 1.59
C PRO A 24 -9.85 -6.03 1.21
N ARG A 25 -9.99 -6.35 -0.08
CA ARG A 25 -10.06 -7.74 -0.58
C ARG A 25 -8.69 -8.41 -0.67
N ASP A 26 -7.61 -7.64 -0.67
CA ASP A 26 -6.23 -8.15 -0.73
C ASP A 26 -5.68 -8.51 0.65
N PHE A 27 -6.11 -7.79 1.69
CA PHE A 27 -5.64 -7.98 3.07
C PHE A 27 -6.80 -7.81 4.05
N ASN A 28 -6.91 -8.74 5.01
CA ASN A 28 -7.90 -8.65 6.08
C ASN A 28 -7.33 -7.86 7.28
N ASP A 29 -8.15 -6.95 7.82
CA ASP A 29 -7.76 -5.68 8.43
C ASP A 29 -7.21 -5.76 9.87
N ARG A 30 -6.06 -6.44 10.08
CA ARG A 30 -5.39 -6.46 11.40
C ARG A 30 -3.90 -6.12 11.37
N LEU A 31 -3.35 -5.77 10.22
CA LEU A 31 -1.93 -5.51 10.05
C LEU A 31 -1.67 -4.00 10.01
N SER A 32 -1.17 -3.47 11.14
CA SER A 32 -0.74 -2.08 11.26
C SER A 32 0.48 -1.74 10.38
N CYS A 33 1.26 -2.76 9.98
CA CYS A 33 2.49 -2.63 9.22
C CYS A 33 2.55 -3.63 8.05
N VAL A 34 3.04 -3.16 6.89
CA VAL A 34 3.25 -3.94 5.67
C VAL A 34 4.73 -3.86 5.30
N ALA A 35 5.36 -5.03 5.11
CA ALA A 35 6.71 -5.13 4.58
C ALA A 35 6.65 -5.29 3.05
N VAL A 36 7.23 -4.34 2.32
CA VAL A 36 7.29 -4.34 0.85
C VAL A 36 8.70 -4.70 0.43
N ASN A 37 8.83 -5.80 -0.31
CA ASN A 37 10.11 -6.26 -0.86
C ASN A 37 10.16 -5.94 -2.37
N THR A 38 11.20 -5.22 -2.79
CA THR A 38 11.42 -4.81 -4.19
C THR A 38 12.41 -5.71 -4.95
N GLY A 39 12.80 -6.84 -4.37
CA GLY A 39 13.84 -7.74 -4.88
C GLY A 39 15.26 -7.36 -4.43
N GLY A 40 15.54 -6.07 -4.23
CA GLY A 40 16.83 -5.58 -3.71
C GLY A 40 16.77 -5.07 -2.27
N PHE A 41 15.62 -4.55 -1.86
CA PHE A 41 15.44 -3.90 -0.55
C PHE A 41 14.09 -4.28 0.07
N THR A 42 14.00 -4.11 1.39
CA THR A 42 12.75 -4.28 2.14
C THR A 42 12.44 -2.98 2.87
N TYR A 43 11.24 -2.46 2.65
CA TYR A 43 10.72 -1.24 3.26
C TYR A 43 9.51 -1.59 4.13
N ILE A 44 9.35 -0.90 5.26
CA ILE A 44 8.23 -1.13 6.18
C ILE A 44 7.36 0.12 6.19
N PHE A 45 6.08 -0.05 5.90
CA PHE A 45 5.08 1.02 5.87
C PHE A 45 3.93 0.73 6.81
N ARG A 46 3.26 1.78 7.29
CA ARG A 46 1.93 1.64 7.88
C ARG A 46 0.91 1.44 6.76
N GLY A 47 0.09 0.41 6.87
CA GLY A 47 -0.95 0.08 5.91
C GLY A 47 -2.29 0.75 6.23
N SER A 48 -3.13 0.95 5.21
CA SER A 48 -4.55 1.28 5.41
C SER A 48 -5.40 0.72 4.26
N PRO A 49 -6.54 0.07 4.55
CA PRO A 49 -7.48 -0.31 3.52
C PRO A 49 -8.09 0.93 2.84
N HIS A 50 -8.30 0.87 1.52
CA HIS A 50 -9.02 1.89 0.76
C HIS A 50 -9.67 1.28 -0.51
N GLU A 51 -10.98 1.43 -0.65
CA GLU A 51 -11.77 0.72 -1.69
C GLU A 51 -11.44 1.13 -3.12
N SER A 52 -10.97 2.36 -3.34
CA SER A 52 -10.57 2.84 -4.67
C SER A 52 -9.24 2.29 -5.17
N VAL A 53 -8.45 1.63 -4.31
CA VAL A 53 -7.22 0.95 -4.75
C VAL A 53 -7.62 -0.33 -5.49
N PRO A 54 -7.15 -0.57 -6.73
CA PRO A 54 -7.49 -1.80 -7.45
C PRO A 54 -6.95 -3.05 -6.73
N VAL A 55 -7.70 -4.15 -6.80
CA VAL A 55 -7.28 -5.47 -6.29
C VAL A 55 -5.95 -5.88 -6.90
N GLY A 56 -5.05 -6.44 -6.10
CA GLY A 56 -3.70 -6.82 -6.50
C GLY A 56 -2.74 -5.64 -6.64
N LYS A 57 -3.10 -4.44 -6.13
CA LYS A 57 -2.22 -3.27 -6.11
C LYS A 57 -2.00 -2.71 -4.71
N ILE A 58 -0.84 -2.09 -4.54
CA ILE A 58 -0.50 -1.26 -3.38
C ILE A 58 -0.27 0.16 -3.88
N ALA A 59 -0.96 1.12 -3.26
CA ALA A 59 -0.92 2.52 -3.61
C ALA A 59 0.06 3.28 -2.73
N PHE A 60 0.94 4.05 -3.37
CA PHE A 60 2.01 4.82 -2.76
C PHE A 60 1.83 6.33 -3.03
N GLY A 61 2.18 7.15 -2.05
CA GLY A 61 2.36 8.59 -2.25
C GLY A 61 3.62 8.87 -3.07
N LEU A 62 3.70 10.05 -3.69
CA LEU A 62 4.79 10.40 -4.63
C LEU A 62 6.21 10.32 -4.02
N VAL A 63 6.33 10.55 -2.72
CA VAL A 63 7.63 10.59 -2.02
C VAL A 63 8.08 9.23 -1.46
N GLN A 64 7.26 8.17 -1.62
CA GLN A 64 7.54 6.80 -1.18
C GLN A 64 8.14 5.98 -2.31
#